data_AF-A0A939UQQ2-F1
#
_entry.id   AF-A0A939UQQ2-F1
#
_cell.length_a   1.000
_cell.length_b   1.000
_cell.length_c   1.000
_cell.angle_alpha   90.00
_cell.angle_beta   90.00
_cell.angle_gamma   90.00
#
_symmetry.space_group_name_H-M   'P 1'
#
loop_
_entity.id
_entity.type
_entity.pdbx_description
1 polymer ?
#
loop_
_entity_poly.entity_id
_entity_poly.type
_entity_poly.pdbx_seq_one_letter_code
_entity_poly.pdbx_strand_id
1 'polypeptide(L)'
;MKRLGIDIGSTTMKCVVVDEEGRLLFSDYDRHMARIGEKLAALLDKAAKAFPGEEMAAAVTGSAGMGVCRRMGLPFVQEVYAARLAVKRLMPDTDTVIELGGEDAKILFIRDTEVRMNGSCAGGTGAFIDQMTELLSLTPAEMEQAAEKCEKIYTIASRCGVFAKSDIQPLLNQGVRKEDVAGSIFYAVVNQTIAGLAQSREISGNVLYLGGPLTFFPYLREAFDKTLGLRGVCPPDSLFYAAMGAAFSPAAKPMFPGVPADAADFSEEGWPHCPPLFADREEYDRFAARHEADSAGLTFLDRPRGTMFLGIDAGSTTVKALLTDSEGNIFFPMYTQGSGDPVGCIRKYLLELYDKWPDVRIGGSAVTGYGEQIIQNAFSADMGVVETIAHFTAASRFCPDVDFIIDIGGQDIKCFHIRNRAIDSIFLNEACSSGCGSFLQTFAAVLGFDPSEFAQKALFADRPVDLGSRCTVFMNSSVKQAQKDGASLENISAGLAVSVVKNALYKVIRCADPSRLGEHIVVQGGTFLNDAVLRAFEQETGKQVLRPSVSGLMGAYGAALYAMERRPAKSSLCGPEELRNFEHKTRAVTCQGCSNHCGLTVNTFSGGRRFIAGNRCEKPLQLSSSLK
;
A
#
# COMPACT_ATOMS: atom_id res chain seq x y z
N MET A 1 41.73 -21.28 -5.75
CA MET A 1 41.07 -20.75 -4.53
C MET A 1 39.58 -20.59 -4.82
N LYS A 2 38.71 -21.05 -3.90
CA LYS A 2 37.25 -20.79 -3.98
C LYS A 2 36.97 -19.29 -3.92
N ARG A 3 35.85 -18.84 -4.49
CA ARG A 3 35.51 -17.42 -4.58
C ARG A 3 34.15 -17.17 -3.94
N LEU A 4 34.08 -16.12 -3.12
CA LEU A 4 32.90 -15.71 -2.37
C LEU A 4 32.31 -14.44 -3.00
N GLY A 5 31.04 -14.50 -3.40
CA GLY A 5 30.31 -13.37 -3.92
C GLY A 5 29.19 -12.96 -2.98
N ILE A 6 29.14 -11.68 -2.61
CA ILE A 6 28.10 -11.14 -1.74
C ILE A 6 27.38 -10.03 -2.49
N ASP A 7 26.06 -10.17 -2.69
CA ASP A 7 25.20 -9.14 -3.25
C ASP A 7 24.28 -8.62 -2.15
N ILE A 8 24.46 -7.34 -1.77
CA ILE A 8 23.64 -6.65 -0.78
C ILE A 8 22.78 -5.63 -1.52
N GLY A 9 21.62 -6.09 -2.00
CA GLY A 9 20.64 -5.27 -2.71
C GLY A 9 19.83 -4.35 -1.78
N SER A 10 18.79 -3.73 -2.33
CA SER A 10 17.95 -2.77 -1.59
C SER A 10 16.97 -3.42 -0.60
N THR A 11 16.61 -4.69 -0.84
CA THR A 11 15.66 -5.48 -0.02
C THR A 11 16.16 -6.88 0.30
N THR A 12 17.17 -7.38 -0.42
CA THR A 12 17.64 -8.77 -0.38
C THR A 12 19.15 -8.84 -0.26
N MET A 13 19.63 -9.93 0.33
CA MET A 13 21.02 -10.27 0.41
C MET A 13 21.24 -11.66 -0.16
N LYS A 14 22.31 -11.82 -0.94
CA LYS A 14 22.66 -13.09 -1.59
C LYS A 14 24.12 -13.40 -1.35
N CYS A 15 24.41 -14.65 -1.05
CA CYS A 15 25.76 -15.12 -0.82
C CYS A 15 26.00 -16.35 -1.70
N VAL A 16 27.09 -16.36 -2.45
CA VAL A 16 27.48 -17.51 -3.28
C VAL A 16 28.94 -17.89 -3.08
N VAL A 17 29.22 -19.19 -3.10
CA VAL A 17 30.59 -19.71 -3.20
C VAL A 17 30.70 -20.48 -4.51
N VAL A 18 31.72 -20.16 -5.30
CA VAL A 18 32.05 -20.83 -6.55
C VAL A 18 33.44 -21.47 -6.48
N ASP A 19 33.63 -22.56 -7.21
CA ASP A 19 34.95 -23.18 -7.38
C ASP A 19 35.82 -22.44 -8.41
N GLU A 20 36.99 -22.99 -8.72
CA GLU A 20 37.97 -22.42 -9.65
C GLU A 20 37.46 -22.44 -11.10
N GLU A 21 36.66 -23.45 -11.45
CA GLU A 21 35.98 -23.57 -12.74
C GLU A 21 34.78 -22.62 -12.86
N GLY A 22 34.30 -22.08 -11.73
CA GLY A 22 33.16 -21.17 -11.63
C GLY A 22 31.81 -21.87 -11.44
N ARG A 23 31.81 -23.14 -11.02
CA ARG A 23 30.60 -23.87 -10.64
C ARG A 23 30.13 -23.42 -9.26
N LEU A 24 28.83 -23.27 -9.11
CA LEU A 24 28.18 -22.88 -7.86
C LEU A 24 28.22 -24.04 -6.85
N LEU A 25 28.89 -23.82 -5.72
CA LEU A 25 29.01 -24.80 -4.62
C LEU A 25 28.05 -24.51 -3.47
N PHE A 26 27.75 -23.23 -3.24
CA PHE A 26 26.86 -22.76 -2.19
C PHE A 26 26.13 -21.53 -2.67
N SER A 27 24.86 -21.41 -2.32
CA SER A 27 24.05 -20.23 -2.55
C SER A 27 23.04 -20.08 -1.44
N ASP A 28 22.88 -18.86 -0.95
CA ASP A 28 21.83 -18.51 -0.01
C ASP A 28 21.25 -17.13 -0.35
N TYR A 29 19.95 -16.99 -0.12
CA TYR A 29 19.15 -15.80 -0.41
C TYR A 29 18.30 -15.48 0.81
N ASP A 30 18.37 -14.24 1.30
CA ASP A 30 17.55 -13.77 2.41
C ASP A 30 17.03 -12.36 2.15
N ARG A 31 15.82 -12.05 2.66
CA ARG A 31 15.32 -10.67 2.72
C ARG A 31 15.88 -10.04 3.98
N HIS A 32 16.73 -9.03 3.83
CA HIS A 32 17.44 -8.49 4.99
C HIS A 32 16.54 -7.62 5.89
N MET A 33 15.37 -7.15 5.42
CA MET A 33 14.41 -6.34 6.21
C MET A 33 15.09 -5.19 6.99
N ALA A 34 15.98 -4.47 6.30
CA ALA A 34 16.89 -3.46 6.87
C ALA A 34 17.87 -3.92 7.98
N ARG A 35 17.84 -5.18 8.41
CA ARG A 35 18.79 -5.82 9.35
C ARG A 35 20.04 -6.34 8.62
N ILE A 36 20.73 -5.46 7.88
CA ILE A 36 21.87 -5.86 7.03
C ILE A 36 22.95 -6.57 7.84
N GLY A 37 23.31 -6.05 9.01
CA GLY A 37 24.42 -6.62 9.78
C GLY A 37 24.14 -8.00 10.37
N GLU A 38 23.01 -8.14 11.05
CA GLU A 38 22.54 -9.42 11.59
C GLU A 38 22.47 -10.50 10.49
N LYS A 39 21.86 -10.14 9.35
CA LYS A 39 21.63 -11.08 8.24
C LYS A 39 22.91 -11.42 7.48
N LEU A 40 23.82 -10.46 7.31
CA LEU A 40 25.13 -10.71 6.72
C LEU A 40 25.93 -11.68 7.60
N ALA A 41 25.99 -11.45 8.92
CA ALA A 41 26.68 -12.35 9.84
C ALA A 41 26.12 -13.77 9.78
N ALA A 42 24.78 -13.91 9.75
CA ALA A 42 24.13 -15.21 9.62
C ALA A 42 24.46 -15.92 8.28
N LEU A 43 24.47 -15.19 7.16
CA LEU A 43 24.81 -15.74 5.84
C LEU A 43 26.27 -16.22 5.78
N LEU A 44 27.16 -15.39 6.32
CA LEU A 44 28.59 -15.66 6.39
C LEU A 44 28.93 -16.84 7.31
N ASP A 45 28.21 -16.99 8.43
CA ASP A 45 28.32 -18.15 9.32
C ASP A 45 27.87 -19.45 8.63
N LYS A 46 26.80 -19.41 7.83
CA LYS A 46 26.40 -20.56 7.00
C LYS A 46 27.48 -20.95 5.99
N ALA A 47 28.09 -19.97 5.32
CA ALA A 47 29.20 -20.22 4.40
C ALA A 47 30.44 -20.79 5.12
N ALA A 48 30.78 -20.27 6.30
CA ALA A 48 31.87 -20.77 7.13
C ALA A 48 31.63 -22.22 7.58
N LYS A 49 30.39 -22.58 7.94
CA LYS A 49 30.00 -23.95 8.29
C LYS A 49 30.07 -24.92 7.11
N ALA A 50 29.72 -24.45 5.91
CA ALA A 50 29.81 -25.25 4.69
C ALA A 50 31.27 -25.49 4.25
N PHE A 51 32.17 -24.53 4.54
CA PHE A 51 33.59 -24.61 4.17
C PHE A 51 34.49 -24.24 5.36
N PRO A 52 34.62 -25.12 6.37
CA PRO A 52 35.32 -24.80 7.61
C PRO A 52 36.81 -24.50 7.39
N GLY A 53 37.26 -23.33 7.86
CA GLY A 53 38.67 -22.93 7.81
C GLY A 53 39.22 -22.64 6.41
N GLU A 54 38.35 -22.52 5.40
CA GLU A 54 38.79 -22.22 4.04
C GLU A 54 38.88 -20.71 3.78
N GLU A 55 40.02 -20.27 3.25
CA GLU A 55 40.20 -18.91 2.76
C GLU A 55 39.65 -18.78 1.32
N MET A 56 38.88 -17.73 1.07
CA MET A 56 38.21 -17.49 -0.22
C MET A 56 38.52 -16.10 -0.75
N ALA A 57 38.56 -15.96 -2.08
CA ALA A 57 38.61 -14.64 -2.70
C ALA A 57 37.21 -14.01 -2.70
N ALA A 58 36.99 -12.99 -1.88
CA ALA A 58 35.70 -12.35 -1.67
C ALA A 58 35.57 -10.98 -2.34
N ALA A 59 34.37 -10.69 -2.86
CA ALA A 59 33.98 -9.36 -3.31
C ALA A 59 32.49 -9.11 -3.03
N VAL A 60 32.15 -7.82 -2.90
CA VAL A 60 30.79 -7.39 -2.56
C VAL A 60 30.23 -6.51 -3.69
N THR A 61 28.95 -6.65 -3.97
CA THR A 61 28.17 -5.82 -4.90
C THR A 61 26.83 -5.41 -4.25
N GLY A 62 26.05 -4.61 -4.97
CA GLY A 62 24.69 -4.23 -4.60
C GLY A 62 24.61 -2.85 -3.95
N SER A 63 23.42 -2.25 -4.04
CA SER A 63 23.17 -0.85 -3.64
C SER A 63 23.39 -0.55 -2.16
N ALA A 64 23.36 -1.57 -1.29
CA ALA A 64 23.62 -1.42 0.15
C ALA A 64 24.98 -2.01 0.59
N GLY A 65 25.82 -2.45 -0.35
CA GLY A 65 27.10 -3.11 -0.06
C GLY A 65 28.26 -2.19 0.35
N MET A 66 28.23 -0.89 0.02
CA MET A 66 29.39 -0.01 0.21
C MET A 66 29.83 0.16 1.68
N GLY A 67 28.88 0.23 2.62
CA GLY A 67 29.22 0.31 4.06
C GLY A 67 29.93 -0.94 4.55
N VAL A 68 29.48 -2.10 4.07
CA VAL A 68 30.09 -3.40 4.35
C VAL A 68 31.49 -3.50 3.77
N CYS A 69 31.69 -3.06 2.52
CA CYS A 69 33.02 -3.01 1.89
C CYS A 69 34.03 -2.21 2.72
N ARG A 70 33.65 -0.99 3.14
CA ARG A 70 34.54 -0.08 3.89
C ARG A 70 35.01 -0.71 5.20
N ARG A 71 34.13 -1.39 5.92
CA ARG A 71 34.46 -1.98 7.23
C ARG A 71 35.18 -3.33 7.13
N MET A 72 34.79 -4.17 6.19
CA MET A 72 35.40 -5.50 6.00
C MET A 72 36.69 -5.45 5.16
N GLY A 73 37.07 -4.28 4.62
CA GLY A 73 38.23 -4.14 3.74
C GLY A 73 38.07 -4.83 2.38
N LEU A 74 36.84 -5.17 2.00
CA LEU A 74 36.51 -5.89 0.78
C LEU A 74 36.33 -4.95 -0.43
N PRO A 75 36.68 -5.41 -1.63
CA PRO A 75 36.44 -4.66 -2.86
C PRO A 75 34.94 -4.55 -3.16
N PHE A 76 34.52 -3.37 -3.61
CA PHE A 76 33.18 -3.14 -4.16
C PHE A 76 33.21 -3.32 -5.68
N VAL A 77 32.38 -4.22 -6.20
CA VAL A 77 32.17 -4.45 -7.64
C VAL A 77 30.83 -3.85 -8.00
N GLN A 78 30.79 -3.01 -9.03
CA GLN A 78 29.54 -2.38 -9.45
C GLN A 78 28.60 -3.47 -10.02
N GLU A 79 27.34 -3.45 -9.60
CA GLU A 79 26.35 -4.50 -9.83
C GLU A 79 26.09 -4.84 -11.30
N VAL A 80 25.96 -3.83 -12.16
CA VAL A 80 25.75 -4.01 -13.60
C VAL A 80 26.98 -4.68 -14.23
N TYR A 81 28.18 -4.28 -13.79
CA TYR A 81 29.42 -4.91 -14.23
C TYR A 81 29.51 -6.37 -13.75
N ALA A 82 29.16 -6.63 -12.48
CA ALA A 82 29.13 -7.98 -11.92
C ALA A 82 28.16 -8.88 -12.69
N ALA A 83 26.90 -8.47 -12.86
CA ALA A 83 25.89 -9.23 -13.60
C ALA A 83 26.36 -9.53 -15.03
N ARG A 84 26.95 -8.55 -15.72
CA ARG A 84 27.50 -8.73 -17.07
C ARG A 84 28.64 -9.75 -17.11
N LEU A 85 29.50 -9.78 -16.10
CA LEU A 85 30.59 -10.76 -15.99
C LEU A 85 30.04 -12.18 -15.85
N ALA A 86 29.00 -12.38 -15.03
CA ALA A 86 28.32 -13.66 -14.90
C ALA A 86 27.63 -14.10 -16.20
N VAL A 87 26.88 -13.19 -16.85
CA VAL A 87 26.19 -13.49 -18.12
C VAL A 87 27.17 -13.91 -19.21
N LYS A 88 28.26 -13.17 -19.40
CA LYS A 88 29.28 -13.51 -20.41
C LYS A 88 29.93 -14.88 -20.19
N ARG A 89 30.02 -15.32 -18.94
CA ARG A 89 30.65 -16.61 -18.59
C ARG A 89 29.68 -17.78 -18.67
N LEU A 90 28.45 -17.59 -18.20
CA LEU A 90 27.48 -18.67 -18.02
C LEU A 90 26.52 -18.82 -19.22
N MET A 91 26.18 -17.71 -19.87
CA MET A 91 25.19 -17.65 -20.96
C MET A 91 25.71 -16.74 -22.09
N PRO A 92 26.82 -17.11 -22.77
CA PRO A 92 27.54 -16.24 -23.70
C PRO A 92 26.71 -15.81 -24.93
N ASP A 93 25.69 -16.59 -25.30
CA ASP A 93 24.81 -16.31 -26.43
C ASP A 93 23.68 -15.31 -26.10
N THR A 94 23.67 -14.72 -24.89
CA THR A 94 22.65 -13.75 -24.47
C THR A 94 22.82 -12.42 -25.18
N ASP A 95 21.75 -11.92 -25.78
CA ASP A 95 21.72 -10.64 -26.47
C ASP A 95 21.24 -9.50 -25.56
N THR A 96 20.16 -9.77 -24.81
CA THR A 96 19.53 -8.82 -23.90
C THR A 96 19.23 -9.47 -22.56
N VAL A 97 19.53 -8.79 -21.46
CA VAL A 97 19.13 -9.21 -20.12
C VAL A 97 18.04 -8.28 -19.64
N ILE A 98 16.93 -8.84 -19.15
CA ILE A 98 15.92 -8.12 -18.37
C ILE A 98 16.04 -8.60 -16.93
N GLU A 99 16.43 -7.69 -16.04
CA GLU A 99 16.63 -7.98 -14.63
C GLU A 99 15.67 -7.14 -13.80
N LEU A 100 14.84 -7.79 -12.98
CA LEU A 100 13.98 -7.11 -12.02
C LEU A 100 14.50 -7.39 -10.61
N GLY A 101 14.86 -6.33 -9.89
CA GLY A 101 15.27 -6.36 -8.50
C GLY A 101 14.15 -5.92 -7.55
N GLY A 102 14.54 -5.66 -6.29
CA GLY A 102 13.62 -5.17 -5.27
C GLY A 102 13.12 -3.75 -5.55
N GLU A 103 14.02 -2.83 -5.89
CA GLU A 103 13.67 -1.42 -6.19
C GLU A 103 14.25 -0.94 -7.53
N ASP A 104 15.00 -1.79 -8.20
CA ASP A 104 15.59 -1.53 -9.50
C ASP A 104 15.05 -2.51 -10.55
N ALA A 105 15.04 -2.06 -11.79
CA ALA A 105 14.73 -2.80 -12.99
C ALA A 105 15.76 -2.37 -14.04
N LYS A 106 16.36 -3.33 -14.73
CA LYS A 106 17.48 -3.11 -15.63
C LYS A 106 17.28 -3.85 -16.94
N ILE A 107 17.69 -3.22 -18.03
CA ILE A 107 17.87 -3.85 -19.34
C ILE A 107 19.32 -3.68 -19.74
N LEU A 108 20.03 -4.80 -19.93
CA LEU A 108 21.41 -4.81 -20.40
C LEU A 108 21.44 -5.34 -21.83
N PHE A 109 21.88 -4.51 -22.76
CA PHE A 109 22.11 -4.92 -24.14
C PHE A 109 23.57 -5.36 -24.29
N ILE A 110 23.79 -6.68 -24.27
CA ILE A 110 25.12 -7.28 -24.07
C ILE A 110 26.07 -6.95 -25.23
N ARG A 111 25.56 -6.98 -26.47
CA ARG A 111 26.32 -6.69 -27.70
C ARG A 111 26.86 -5.26 -27.72
N ASP A 112 26.01 -4.28 -27.43
CA ASP A 112 26.35 -2.85 -27.55
C ASP A 112 26.84 -2.22 -26.26
N THR A 113 27.05 -3.02 -25.21
CA THR A 113 27.51 -2.57 -23.87
C THR A 113 26.60 -1.53 -23.20
N GLU A 114 25.38 -1.35 -23.72
CA GLU A 114 24.41 -0.36 -23.24
C GLU A 114 23.60 -0.91 -22.07
N VAL A 115 23.33 -0.04 -21.09
CA VAL A 115 22.56 -0.39 -19.89
C VAL A 115 21.51 0.68 -19.66
N ARG A 116 20.27 0.22 -19.40
CA ARG A 116 19.14 1.06 -19.00
C ARG A 116 18.66 0.61 -17.65
N MET A 117 18.47 1.55 -16.73
CA MET A 117 18.01 1.27 -15.37
C MET A 117 17.01 2.35 -14.96
N ASN A 118 15.99 1.96 -14.19
CA ASN A 118 15.05 2.91 -13.62
C ASN A 118 15.75 3.81 -12.59
N GLY A 119 15.25 5.05 -12.44
CA GLY A 119 15.65 5.91 -11.34
C GLY A 119 15.03 5.45 -10.01
N SER A 120 14.86 6.37 -9.06
CA SER A 120 14.28 6.08 -7.74
C SER A 120 12.82 5.60 -7.74
N CYS A 121 12.17 5.49 -8.91
CA CYS A 121 10.77 5.09 -9.01
C CYS A 121 10.64 3.57 -9.09
N ALA A 122 10.03 2.96 -8.08
CA ALA A 122 9.84 1.51 -7.96
C ALA A 122 8.84 0.91 -8.97
N GLY A 123 8.25 1.69 -9.88
CA GLY A 123 7.34 1.18 -10.90
C GLY A 123 8.04 0.15 -11.79
N GLY A 124 7.45 -1.05 -11.91
CA GLY A 124 8.03 -2.15 -12.67
C GLY A 124 9.03 -3.03 -11.89
N THR A 125 9.09 -2.94 -10.57
CA THR A 125 10.05 -3.69 -9.72
C THR A 125 9.35 -4.62 -8.73
N GLY A 126 10.11 -5.42 -7.98
CA GLY A 126 9.57 -6.28 -6.92
C GLY A 126 8.82 -5.52 -5.82
N ALA A 127 9.27 -4.33 -5.43
CA ALA A 127 8.59 -3.51 -4.43
C ALA A 127 7.21 -3.01 -4.90
N PHE A 128 7.04 -2.80 -6.22
CA PHE A 128 5.72 -2.52 -6.77
C PHE A 128 4.80 -3.73 -6.65
N ILE A 129 5.30 -4.93 -6.97
CA ILE A 129 4.54 -6.16 -6.84
C ILE A 129 4.15 -6.39 -5.36
N ASP A 130 5.10 -6.30 -4.43
CA ASP A 130 4.84 -6.43 -2.98
C ASP A 130 3.70 -5.49 -2.52
N GLN A 131 3.70 -4.24 -2.97
CA GLN A 131 2.64 -3.27 -2.64
C GLN A 131 1.26 -3.62 -3.22
N MET A 132 1.21 -4.20 -4.42
CA MET A 132 -0.05 -4.62 -5.04
C MET A 132 -0.54 -5.95 -4.45
N THR A 133 0.37 -6.84 -4.09
CA THR A 133 0.08 -8.09 -3.36
C THR A 133 -0.58 -7.77 -2.01
N GLU A 134 -0.03 -6.81 -1.26
CA GLU A 134 -0.61 -6.30 -0.02
C GLU A 134 -2.01 -5.70 -0.26
N LEU A 135 -2.16 -4.85 -1.29
CA LEU A 135 -3.45 -4.24 -1.66
C LEU A 135 -4.54 -5.29 -1.93
N LEU A 136 -4.18 -6.41 -2.56
CA LEU A 136 -5.11 -7.51 -2.84
C LEU A 136 -5.37 -8.41 -1.63
N SER A 137 -4.63 -8.20 -0.52
CA SER A 137 -4.60 -9.08 0.65
C SER A 137 -4.24 -10.52 0.26
N LEU A 138 -3.23 -10.67 -0.58
CA LEU A 138 -2.70 -11.96 -1.03
C LEU A 138 -1.25 -12.10 -0.58
N THR A 139 -0.73 -13.32 -0.59
CA THR A 139 0.71 -13.58 -0.62
C THR A 139 1.23 -13.54 -2.06
N PRO A 140 2.55 -13.40 -2.27
CA PRO A 140 3.14 -13.47 -3.62
C PRO A 140 2.73 -14.74 -4.39
N ALA A 141 2.71 -15.88 -3.71
CA ALA A 141 2.32 -17.15 -4.32
C ALA A 141 0.83 -17.18 -4.71
N GLU A 142 -0.05 -16.64 -3.88
CA GLU A 142 -1.48 -16.54 -4.20
C GLU A 142 -1.74 -15.54 -5.34
N MET A 143 -0.98 -14.44 -5.41
CA MET A 143 -1.09 -13.48 -6.51
C MET A 143 -0.71 -14.12 -7.85
N GLU A 144 0.35 -14.94 -7.88
CA GLU A 144 0.72 -15.73 -9.06
C GLU A 144 -0.41 -16.65 -9.50
N GLN A 145 -0.94 -17.47 -8.58
CA GLN A 145 -2.04 -18.39 -8.86
C GLN A 145 -3.33 -17.68 -9.28
N ALA A 146 -3.58 -16.48 -8.75
CA ALA A 146 -4.71 -15.66 -9.15
C ALA A 146 -4.51 -15.13 -10.59
N ALA A 147 -3.31 -14.68 -10.94
CA ALA A 147 -3.01 -14.17 -12.28
C ALA A 147 -3.14 -15.24 -13.36
N GLU A 148 -2.82 -16.51 -13.07
CA GLU A 148 -3.02 -17.63 -14.00
C GLU A 148 -4.48 -17.79 -14.45
N LYS A 149 -5.43 -17.38 -13.60
CA LYS A 149 -6.88 -17.46 -13.85
C LYS A 149 -7.44 -16.15 -14.42
N CYS A 150 -6.57 -15.21 -14.80
CA CYS A 150 -6.96 -13.94 -15.39
C CYS A 150 -7.65 -14.16 -16.75
N GLU A 151 -8.87 -13.65 -16.88
CA GLU A 151 -9.65 -13.68 -18.11
C GLU A 151 -9.61 -12.33 -18.85
N LYS A 152 -9.40 -11.23 -18.11
CA LYS A 152 -9.40 -9.88 -18.67
C LYS A 152 -8.32 -8.98 -18.08
N ILE A 153 -7.54 -8.36 -18.96
CA ILE A 153 -6.57 -7.33 -18.59
C ILE A 153 -7.24 -5.95 -18.58
N TYR A 154 -7.09 -5.26 -17.45
CA TYR A 154 -7.45 -3.87 -17.21
C TYR A 154 -6.20 -3.00 -17.33
N THR A 155 -6.36 -1.79 -17.86
CA THR A 155 -5.24 -0.85 -17.94
C THR A 155 -5.02 -0.20 -16.58
N ILE A 156 -3.84 -0.45 -16.00
CA ILE A 156 -3.39 0.09 -14.72
C ILE A 156 -2.16 0.97 -14.98
N ALA A 157 -2.12 2.14 -14.35
CA ALA A 157 -0.95 3.01 -14.35
C ALA A 157 0.25 2.29 -13.71
N SER A 158 1.32 2.13 -14.46
CA SER A 158 2.45 1.29 -14.07
C SER A 158 3.67 2.06 -13.55
N ARG A 159 3.63 3.39 -13.61
CA ARG A 159 4.76 4.27 -13.26
C ARG A 159 5.05 4.30 -11.78
N CYS A 160 4.03 4.27 -10.93
CA CYS A 160 4.16 4.37 -9.47
C CYS A 160 3.10 3.50 -8.80
N GLY A 161 3.46 2.85 -7.68
CA GLY A 161 2.51 2.07 -6.88
C GLY A 161 1.32 2.89 -6.38
N VAL A 162 1.51 4.20 -6.17
CA VAL A 162 0.44 5.10 -5.74
C VAL A 162 -0.64 5.26 -6.83
N PHE A 163 -0.24 5.50 -8.08
CA PHE A 163 -1.18 5.60 -9.19
C PHE A 163 -1.82 4.24 -9.50
N ALA A 164 -1.04 3.15 -9.42
CA ALA A 164 -1.59 1.81 -9.59
C ALA A 164 -2.68 1.51 -8.54
N LYS A 165 -2.45 1.84 -7.26
CA LYS A 165 -3.45 1.72 -6.19
C LYS A 165 -4.71 2.52 -6.52
N SER A 166 -4.55 3.75 -7.00
CA SER A 166 -5.67 4.63 -7.39
C SER A 166 -6.51 4.06 -8.54
N ASP A 167 -5.88 3.30 -9.45
CA ASP A 167 -6.59 2.61 -10.54
C ASP A 167 -7.22 1.28 -10.07
N ILE A 168 -6.54 0.54 -9.20
CA ILE A 168 -6.94 -0.81 -8.77
C ILE A 168 -8.08 -0.78 -7.74
N GLN A 169 -8.03 0.12 -6.76
CA GLN A 169 -8.98 0.12 -5.66
C GLN A 169 -10.43 0.34 -6.14
N PRO A 170 -10.71 1.28 -7.05
CA PRO A 170 -12.05 1.42 -7.62
C PRO A 170 -12.52 0.15 -8.33
N LEU A 171 -11.63 -0.55 -9.06
CA LEU A 171 -11.97 -1.81 -9.72
C LEU A 171 -12.41 -2.86 -8.70
N LEU A 172 -11.64 -3.03 -7.62
CA LEU A 172 -11.99 -3.96 -6.53
C LEU A 172 -13.33 -3.59 -5.87
N ASN A 173 -13.50 -2.32 -5.50
CA ASN A 173 -14.71 -1.85 -4.82
C ASN A 173 -15.95 -1.90 -5.72
N GLN A 174 -15.76 -1.92 -7.04
CA GLN A 174 -16.82 -2.11 -8.02
C GLN A 174 -17.05 -3.59 -8.40
N GLY A 175 -16.38 -4.54 -7.73
CA GLY A 175 -16.61 -5.97 -7.90
C GLY A 175 -15.82 -6.63 -9.04
N VAL A 176 -14.72 -6.02 -9.51
CA VAL A 176 -13.79 -6.69 -10.43
C VAL A 176 -13.06 -7.81 -9.69
N ARG A 177 -12.91 -8.95 -10.37
CA ARG A 177 -12.25 -10.15 -9.85
C ARG A 177 -10.78 -9.90 -9.51
N LYS A 178 -10.32 -10.44 -8.37
CA LYS A 178 -8.91 -10.34 -7.96
C LYS A 178 -7.96 -11.02 -8.97
N GLU A 179 -8.42 -12.09 -9.63
CA GLU A 179 -7.64 -12.78 -10.67
C GLU A 179 -7.31 -11.86 -11.85
N ASP A 180 -8.30 -11.12 -12.33
CA ASP A 180 -8.14 -10.18 -13.44
C ASP A 180 -7.23 -9.00 -13.04
N VAL A 181 -7.38 -8.51 -11.80
CA VAL A 181 -6.52 -7.44 -11.27
C VAL A 181 -5.07 -7.92 -11.12
N ALA A 182 -4.84 -9.14 -10.61
CA ALA A 182 -3.51 -9.73 -10.46
C ALA A 182 -2.79 -9.86 -11.81
N GLY A 183 -3.46 -10.40 -12.84
CA GLY A 183 -2.92 -10.44 -14.20
C GLY A 183 -2.62 -9.05 -14.74
N SER A 184 -3.53 -8.09 -14.53
CA SER A 184 -3.36 -6.70 -14.96
C SER A 184 -2.15 -6.00 -14.30
N ILE A 185 -1.85 -6.31 -13.03
CA ILE A 185 -0.67 -5.79 -12.33
C ILE A 185 0.62 -6.31 -12.96
N PHE A 186 0.70 -7.60 -13.32
CA PHE A 186 1.88 -8.13 -14.00
C PHE A 186 2.07 -7.48 -15.37
N TYR A 187 1.00 -7.30 -16.16
CA TYR A 187 1.09 -6.54 -17.40
C TYR A 187 1.50 -5.07 -17.18
N ALA A 188 1.10 -4.45 -16.07
CA ALA A 188 1.57 -3.12 -15.71
C ALA A 188 3.10 -3.11 -15.52
N VAL A 189 3.66 -4.09 -14.78
CA VAL A 189 5.11 -4.26 -14.59
C VAL A 189 5.85 -4.44 -15.91
N VAL A 190 5.34 -5.31 -16.78
CA VAL A 190 5.90 -5.55 -18.13
C VAL A 190 5.91 -4.27 -18.95
N ASN A 191 4.75 -3.60 -19.05
CA ASN A 191 4.60 -2.37 -19.82
C ASN A 191 5.51 -1.25 -19.31
N GLN A 192 5.67 -1.11 -17.99
CA GLN A 192 6.59 -0.12 -17.42
C GLN A 192 8.04 -0.44 -17.74
N THR A 193 8.42 -1.72 -17.70
CA THR A 193 9.80 -2.14 -17.99
C THR A 193 10.11 -1.89 -19.46
N ILE A 194 9.25 -2.32 -20.38
CA ILE A 194 9.46 -2.16 -21.82
C ILE A 194 9.37 -0.69 -22.23
N ALA A 195 8.24 -0.02 -21.94
CA ALA A 195 8.05 1.36 -22.39
C ALA A 195 8.96 2.36 -21.66
N GLY A 196 9.26 2.10 -20.37
CA GLY A 196 10.06 2.99 -19.54
C GLY A 196 11.56 2.85 -19.74
N LEU A 197 12.08 1.63 -19.90
CA LEU A 197 13.52 1.39 -19.99
C LEU A 197 14.02 1.14 -21.41
N ALA A 198 13.25 0.49 -22.28
CA ALA A 198 13.72 0.21 -23.63
C ALA A 198 13.79 1.48 -24.49
N GLN A 199 12.93 2.49 -24.24
CA GLN A 199 12.97 3.81 -24.90
C GLN A 199 13.18 3.73 -26.43
N SER A 200 12.35 2.93 -27.10
CA SER A 200 12.39 2.68 -28.57
C SER A 200 13.57 1.83 -29.06
N ARG A 201 14.42 1.31 -28.18
CA ARG A 201 15.39 0.27 -28.52
C ARG A 201 14.70 -1.09 -28.55
N GLU A 202 14.85 -1.81 -29.65
CA GLU A 202 14.25 -3.13 -29.83
C GLU A 202 14.88 -4.15 -28.87
N ILE A 203 14.03 -4.94 -28.21
CA ILE A 203 14.44 -6.11 -27.43
C ILE A 203 14.22 -7.33 -28.31
N SER A 204 15.30 -7.90 -28.84
CA SER A 204 15.27 -9.05 -29.74
C SER A 204 16.42 -10.02 -29.47
N GLY A 205 16.37 -11.19 -30.10
CA GLY A 205 17.36 -12.24 -29.93
C GLY A 205 17.17 -13.07 -28.66
N ASN A 206 18.27 -13.55 -28.08
CA ASN A 206 18.27 -14.36 -26.88
C ASN A 206 18.10 -13.47 -25.63
N VAL A 207 16.89 -13.46 -25.08
CA VAL A 207 16.55 -12.71 -23.87
C VAL A 207 16.76 -13.56 -22.62
N LEU A 208 17.50 -13.03 -21.64
CA LEU A 208 17.73 -13.66 -20.35
C LEU A 208 16.99 -12.90 -19.24
N TYR A 209 16.19 -13.62 -18.47
CA TYR A 209 15.43 -13.11 -17.33
C TYR A 209 16.19 -13.35 -16.02
N LEU A 210 16.47 -12.29 -15.26
CA LEU A 210 17.20 -12.34 -13.99
C LEU A 210 16.45 -11.61 -12.86
N GLY A 211 16.84 -11.93 -11.62
CA GLY A 211 16.35 -11.26 -10.43
C GLY A 211 15.03 -11.81 -9.87
N GLY A 212 14.72 -11.40 -8.63
CA GLY A 212 13.69 -12.00 -7.78
C GLY A 212 12.33 -12.20 -8.46
N PRO A 213 11.63 -11.13 -8.88
CA PRO A 213 10.33 -11.24 -9.52
C PRO A 213 10.31 -12.18 -10.73
N LEU A 214 11.31 -12.12 -11.61
CA LEU A 214 11.36 -12.99 -12.80
C LEU A 214 11.71 -14.44 -12.47
N THR A 215 12.34 -14.70 -11.32
CA THR A 215 12.50 -16.06 -10.80
C THR A 215 11.19 -16.61 -10.21
N PHE A 216 10.49 -15.81 -9.40
CA PHE A 216 9.37 -16.28 -8.58
C PHE A 216 8.02 -16.29 -9.31
N PHE A 217 7.85 -15.49 -10.37
CA PHE A 217 6.56 -15.33 -11.07
C PHE A 217 6.62 -15.83 -12.52
N PRO A 218 6.33 -17.13 -12.77
CA PRO A 218 6.15 -17.67 -14.12
C PRO A 218 5.22 -16.86 -15.03
N TYR A 219 4.07 -16.41 -14.54
CA TYR A 219 3.08 -15.64 -15.29
C TYR A 219 3.64 -14.27 -15.71
N LEU A 220 4.47 -13.64 -14.86
CA LEU A 220 5.16 -12.40 -15.23
C LEU A 220 6.10 -12.61 -16.42
N ARG A 221 6.83 -13.74 -16.47
CA ARG A 221 7.66 -14.09 -17.63
C ARG A 221 6.82 -14.35 -18.88
N GLU A 222 5.70 -15.07 -18.74
CA GLU A 222 4.77 -15.30 -19.85
C GLU A 222 4.20 -13.98 -20.40
N ALA A 223 3.90 -13.02 -19.53
CA ALA A 223 3.45 -11.69 -19.93
C ALA A 223 4.54 -10.90 -20.68
N PHE A 224 5.81 -11.01 -20.28
CA PHE A 224 6.94 -10.47 -21.06
C PHE A 224 7.02 -11.13 -22.44
N ASP A 225 7.00 -12.46 -22.50
CA ASP A 225 7.09 -13.23 -23.74
C ASP A 225 5.97 -12.84 -24.73
N LYS A 226 4.73 -12.76 -24.24
CA LYS A 226 3.56 -12.32 -25.02
C LYS A 226 3.69 -10.88 -25.52
N THR A 227 4.19 -9.97 -24.68
CA THR A 227 4.30 -8.55 -25.03
C THR A 227 5.44 -8.28 -26.01
N LEU A 228 6.55 -9.01 -25.90
CA LEU A 228 7.71 -8.89 -26.77
C LEU A 228 7.60 -9.73 -28.06
N GLY A 229 6.69 -10.71 -28.10
CA GLY A 229 6.56 -11.63 -29.24
C GLY A 229 7.75 -12.59 -29.38
N LEU A 230 8.44 -12.89 -28.27
CA LEU A 230 9.60 -13.78 -28.21
C LEU A 230 9.51 -14.67 -26.97
N ARG A 231 10.46 -15.60 -26.81
CA ARG A 231 10.56 -16.45 -25.61
C ARG A 231 11.91 -16.24 -24.92
N GLY A 232 11.89 -15.66 -23.72
CA GLY A 232 13.08 -15.51 -22.90
C GLY A 232 13.44 -16.76 -22.09
N VAL A 233 14.65 -16.78 -21.54
CA VAL A 233 15.18 -17.86 -20.71
C VAL A 233 15.39 -17.35 -19.29
N CYS A 234 14.90 -18.09 -18.29
CA CYS A 234 15.17 -17.82 -16.88
C CYS A 234 15.98 -18.99 -16.32
N PRO A 235 17.27 -18.80 -16.02
CA PRO A 235 18.14 -19.89 -15.56
C PRO A 235 17.82 -20.27 -14.10
N PRO A 236 18.14 -21.52 -13.67
CA PRO A 236 17.87 -21.98 -12.30
C PRO A 236 18.53 -21.13 -11.21
N ASP A 237 19.68 -20.54 -11.51
CA ASP A 237 20.49 -19.66 -10.66
C ASP A 237 20.22 -18.17 -10.92
N SER A 238 19.11 -17.81 -11.59
CA SER A 238 18.72 -16.44 -11.97
C SER A 238 18.77 -15.40 -10.85
N LEU A 239 18.61 -15.81 -9.59
CA LEU A 239 18.72 -14.92 -8.41
C LEU A 239 20.16 -14.44 -8.18
N PHE A 240 21.16 -15.24 -8.55
CA PHE A 240 22.51 -15.14 -8.02
C PHE A 240 23.52 -14.48 -8.97
N TYR A 241 23.11 -14.07 -10.17
CA TYR A 241 24.03 -13.58 -11.21
C TYR A 241 24.88 -12.38 -10.77
N ALA A 242 24.31 -11.43 -10.01
CA ALA A 242 25.09 -10.31 -9.46
C ALA A 242 26.15 -10.79 -8.45
N ALA A 243 25.77 -11.67 -7.53
CA ALA A 243 26.69 -12.25 -6.54
C ALA A 243 27.78 -13.11 -7.21
N MET A 244 27.41 -13.96 -8.18
CA MET A 244 28.35 -14.75 -8.97
C MET A 244 29.30 -13.85 -9.75
N GLY A 245 28.80 -12.76 -10.31
CA GLY A 245 29.60 -11.72 -10.95
C GLY A 245 30.63 -11.10 -10.02
N ALA A 246 30.23 -10.80 -8.77
CA ALA A 246 31.16 -10.32 -7.76
C ALA A 246 32.21 -11.38 -7.45
N ALA A 247 31.81 -12.64 -7.27
CA ALA A 247 32.73 -13.76 -7.06
C ALA A 247 33.74 -13.88 -8.22
N PHE A 248 33.29 -13.80 -9.48
CA PHE A 248 34.15 -13.88 -10.67
C PHE A 248 35.06 -12.68 -10.86
N SER A 249 34.81 -11.56 -10.16
CA SER A 249 35.58 -10.32 -10.33
C SER A 249 37.05 -10.51 -9.98
N PRO A 250 37.99 -10.06 -10.83
CA PRO A 250 39.42 -10.13 -10.53
C PRO A 250 39.83 -9.25 -9.34
N ALA A 251 38.97 -8.32 -8.91
CA ALA A 251 39.23 -7.45 -7.77
C ALA A 251 39.11 -8.16 -6.40
N ALA A 252 38.54 -9.37 -6.35
CA ALA A 252 38.27 -10.12 -5.13
C ALA A 252 39.52 -10.30 -4.26
N LYS A 253 39.37 -10.14 -2.94
CA LYS A 253 40.46 -10.22 -1.95
C LYS A 253 40.29 -11.42 -1.01
N PRO A 254 41.37 -12.02 -0.50
CA PRO A 254 41.27 -13.11 0.46
C PRO A 254 40.49 -12.73 1.73
N MET A 255 39.64 -13.64 2.18
CA MET A 255 38.77 -13.50 3.35
C MET A 255 38.39 -14.89 3.90
N PHE A 256 38.25 -14.99 5.23
CA PHE A 256 37.53 -16.08 5.87
C PHE A 256 36.07 -15.66 6.09
N PRO A 257 35.06 -16.49 5.74
CA PRO A 257 33.67 -16.07 5.82
C PRO A 257 33.20 -15.70 7.23
N GLY A 258 33.75 -16.25 8.32
CA GLY A 258 33.25 -16.00 9.68
C GLY A 258 33.46 -14.56 10.18
N VAL A 259 32.37 -13.88 10.58
CA VAL A 259 32.39 -12.54 11.19
C VAL A 259 31.57 -12.51 12.47
N PRO A 260 32.07 -11.97 13.61
CA PRO A 260 31.28 -11.79 14.84
C PRO A 260 30.14 -10.80 14.64
N ALA A 261 28.97 -11.07 15.24
CA ALA A 261 27.79 -10.20 15.19
C ALA A 261 28.08 -8.77 15.72
N ASP A 262 29.04 -8.65 16.64
CA ASP A 262 29.40 -7.41 17.33
C ASP A 262 30.19 -6.45 16.42
N ALA A 263 30.80 -6.97 15.34
CA ALA A 263 31.44 -6.17 14.30
C ALA A 263 30.43 -5.58 13.28
N ALA A 264 29.14 -5.91 13.44
CA ALA A 264 28.05 -5.61 12.52
C ALA A 264 27.14 -4.46 12.99
N ASP A 265 27.55 -3.65 13.96
CA ASP A 265 26.83 -2.42 14.33
C ASP A 265 27.08 -1.32 13.29
N PHE A 266 26.34 -1.37 12.18
CA PHE A 266 26.55 -0.55 10.98
C PHE A 266 26.17 0.94 11.10
N SER A 267 25.82 1.44 12.29
CA SER A 267 25.44 2.84 12.52
C SER A 267 26.63 3.81 12.26
N GLU A 268 26.41 4.83 11.40
CA GLU A 268 27.25 6.03 11.29
C GLU A 268 26.51 7.23 11.95
N GLU A 269 27.24 8.29 12.31
CA GLU A 269 26.81 9.44 13.12
C GLU A 269 25.42 10.02 12.75
N GLY A 270 24.47 9.93 13.70
CA GLY A 270 23.27 10.78 13.91
C GLY A 270 22.43 11.23 12.70
N TRP A 271 21.11 11.00 12.76
CA TRP A 271 20.16 11.49 11.75
C TRP A 271 19.57 12.87 12.07
N PRO A 272 19.13 13.64 11.05
CA PRO A 272 18.27 14.82 11.24
C PRO A 272 16.97 14.43 11.94
N HIS A 273 16.59 15.17 12.98
CA HIS A 273 15.45 14.82 13.83
C HIS A 273 14.53 16.00 14.12
N CYS A 274 13.25 15.69 14.29
CA CYS A 274 12.21 16.59 14.80
C CYS A 274 12.20 16.57 16.34
N PRO A 275 11.51 17.54 16.98
CA PRO A 275 11.20 17.46 18.41
C PRO A 275 10.36 16.22 18.76
N PRO A 276 10.44 15.70 20.00
CA PRO A 276 9.54 14.66 20.50
C PRO A 276 8.05 15.05 20.39
N LEU A 277 7.19 14.05 20.17
CA LEU A 277 5.74 14.25 20.13
C LEU A 277 5.18 14.64 21.50
N PHE A 278 5.71 14.02 22.55
CA PHE A 278 5.41 14.32 23.94
C PHE A 278 6.72 14.44 24.73
N ALA A 279 6.79 15.41 25.64
CA ALA A 279 7.93 15.58 26.53
C ALA A 279 8.00 14.47 27.57
N ASP A 280 6.84 14.02 28.07
CA ASP A 280 6.72 12.99 29.09
C ASP A 280 5.34 12.30 29.04
N ARG A 281 5.16 11.32 29.92
CA ARG A 281 3.90 10.57 30.04
C ARG A 281 2.75 11.44 30.56
N GLU A 282 3.03 12.42 31.40
CA GLU A 282 2.00 13.29 31.99
C GLU A 282 1.36 14.20 30.93
N GLU A 283 2.16 14.70 29.99
CA GLU A 283 1.68 15.44 28.83
C GLU A 283 0.77 14.58 27.95
N TYR A 284 1.16 13.33 27.69
CA TYR A 284 0.33 12.39 26.96
C TYR A 284 -1.01 12.11 27.66
N ASP A 285 -0.99 11.87 28.98
CA ASP A 285 -2.21 11.58 29.74
C ASP A 285 -3.18 12.78 29.74
N ARG A 286 -2.67 14.02 29.83
CA ARG A 286 -3.50 15.25 29.68
C ARG A 286 -4.09 15.37 28.28
N PHE A 287 -3.30 15.09 27.26
CA PHE A 287 -3.74 15.09 25.86
C PHE A 287 -4.85 14.06 25.62
N ALA A 288 -4.68 12.83 26.12
CA ALA A 288 -5.65 11.76 25.99
C ALA A 288 -6.98 12.10 26.69
N ALA A 289 -6.92 12.58 27.94
CA ALA A 289 -8.11 12.95 28.70
C ALA A 289 -8.95 14.06 28.02
N ARG A 290 -8.28 15.04 27.40
CA ARG A 290 -8.96 16.09 26.63
C ARG A 290 -9.73 15.50 25.44
N HIS A 291 -9.10 14.62 24.65
CA HIS A 291 -9.76 14.04 23.48
C HIS A 291 -10.84 13.01 23.83
N GLU A 292 -10.76 12.37 24.99
CA GLU A 292 -11.85 11.53 25.49
C GLU A 292 -13.13 12.36 25.73
N ALA A 293 -12.96 13.60 26.22
CA ALA A 293 -14.07 14.54 26.44
C ALA A 293 -14.71 15.09 25.16
N ASP A 294 -14.03 15.05 24.01
CA ASP A 294 -14.55 15.54 22.71
C ASP A 294 -15.82 14.81 22.24
N SER A 295 -16.11 13.63 22.82
CA SER A 295 -17.30 12.83 22.50
C SER A 295 -18.47 13.05 23.46
N ALA A 296 -18.40 14.07 24.31
CA ALA A 296 -19.46 14.37 25.27
C ALA A 296 -20.83 14.48 24.58
N GLY A 297 -21.81 13.71 25.06
CA GLY A 297 -23.17 13.70 24.50
C GLY A 297 -23.42 12.67 23.40
N LEU A 298 -22.44 11.81 23.07
CA LEU A 298 -22.64 10.62 22.26
C LEU A 298 -22.80 9.39 23.15
N THR A 299 -23.90 8.65 22.98
CA THR A 299 -24.14 7.40 23.72
C THR A 299 -24.05 6.20 22.78
N PHE A 300 -23.36 5.15 23.22
CA PHE A 300 -23.43 3.83 22.58
C PHE A 300 -24.56 3.02 23.22
N LEU A 301 -25.44 2.47 22.39
CA LEU A 301 -26.56 1.66 22.82
C LEU A 301 -26.19 0.18 22.81
N ASP A 302 -26.60 -0.56 23.85
CA ASP A 302 -26.44 -2.01 23.91
C ASP A 302 -27.54 -2.76 23.14
N ARG A 303 -28.67 -2.09 22.86
CA ARG A 303 -29.85 -2.65 22.19
C ARG A 303 -30.52 -1.59 21.31
N PRO A 304 -31.17 -1.98 20.19
CA PRO A 304 -31.89 -1.03 19.36
C PRO A 304 -33.07 -0.43 20.11
N ARG A 305 -33.37 0.85 19.85
CA ARG A 305 -34.46 1.59 20.52
C ARG A 305 -35.35 2.26 19.48
N GLY A 306 -36.61 1.84 19.41
CA GLY A 306 -37.58 2.43 18.49
C GLY A 306 -37.17 2.25 17.02
N THR A 307 -37.37 3.31 16.23
CA THR A 307 -36.95 3.34 14.83
C THR A 307 -35.48 3.71 14.74
N MET A 308 -34.70 2.85 14.06
CA MET A 308 -33.27 3.01 13.84
C MET A 308 -32.98 3.45 12.39
N PHE A 309 -31.89 4.16 12.17
CA PHE A 309 -31.44 4.62 10.86
C PHE A 309 -30.04 4.09 10.56
N LEU A 310 -29.88 3.43 9.41
CA LEU A 310 -28.64 2.77 9.02
C LEU A 310 -27.76 3.73 8.20
N GLY A 311 -26.51 3.86 8.60
CA GLY A 311 -25.48 4.53 7.81
C GLY A 311 -24.41 3.55 7.37
N ILE A 312 -24.07 3.57 6.09
CA ILE A 312 -22.99 2.75 5.51
C ILE A 312 -21.99 3.67 4.84
N ASP A 313 -20.72 3.52 5.16
CA ASP A 313 -19.58 4.10 4.44
C ASP A 313 -18.77 2.97 3.82
N ALA A 314 -18.93 2.78 2.52
CA ALA A 314 -18.14 1.84 1.73
C ALA A 314 -16.94 2.59 1.12
N GLY A 315 -15.95 2.88 1.97
CA GLY A 315 -14.75 3.62 1.60
C GLY A 315 -13.79 2.84 0.71
N SER A 316 -12.68 3.49 0.33
CA SER A 316 -11.64 2.91 -0.53
C SER A 316 -11.01 1.66 0.10
N THR A 317 -10.62 1.74 1.37
CA THR A 317 -9.92 0.66 2.10
C THR A 317 -10.82 -0.08 3.09
N THR A 318 -11.75 0.64 3.70
CA THR A 318 -12.52 0.17 4.86
C THR A 318 -14.01 0.34 4.63
N VAL A 319 -14.77 -0.61 5.18
CA VAL A 319 -16.23 -0.60 5.18
C VAL A 319 -16.69 -0.36 6.61
N LYS A 320 -17.54 0.65 6.79
CA LYS A 320 -18.11 1.01 8.07
C LYS A 320 -19.62 0.99 7.97
N ALA A 321 -20.25 0.53 9.04
CA ALA A 321 -21.70 0.58 9.15
C ALA A 321 -22.08 0.80 10.62
N LEU A 322 -23.17 1.50 10.86
CA LEU A 322 -23.75 1.65 12.19
C LEU A 322 -25.22 2.02 12.08
N LEU A 323 -25.95 1.88 13.18
CA LEU A 323 -27.29 2.43 13.30
C LEU A 323 -27.31 3.61 14.26
N THR A 324 -28.25 4.53 14.05
CA THR A 324 -28.59 5.59 15.00
C THR A 324 -30.05 5.53 15.42
N ASP A 325 -30.35 5.88 16.67
CA ASP A 325 -31.72 6.17 17.08
C ASP A 325 -32.12 7.60 16.66
N SER A 326 -33.32 8.04 17.06
CA SER A 326 -33.82 9.39 16.72
C SER A 326 -33.11 10.54 17.44
N GLU A 327 -32.24 10.26 18.41
CA GLU A 327 -31.41 11.23 19.13
C GLU A 327 -29.96 11.26 18.60
N GLY A 328 -29.63 10.37 17.68
CA GLY A 328 -28.30 10.22 17.12
C GLY A 328 -27.35 9.37 17.98
N ASN A 329 -27.86 8.58 18.92
CA ASN A 329 -27.06 7.61 19.68
C ASN A 329 -26.68 6.42 18.79
N ILE A 330 -25.46 5.92 18.91
CA ILE A 330 -24.92 4.88 18.02
C ILE A 330 -25.26 3.49 18.53
N PHE A 331 -25.67 2.61 17.62
CA PHE A 331 -25.92 1.20 17.87
C PHE A 331 -25.17 0.33 16.85
N PHE A 332 -24.62 -0.78 17.32
CA PHE A 332 -24.01 -1.84 16.51
C PHE A 332 -22.96 -1.35 15.49
N PRO A 333 -21.93 -0.59 15.90
CA PRO A 333 -20.93 -0.09 14.96
C PRO A 333 -20.03 -1.21 14.42
N MET A 334 -19.69 -1.11 13.14
CA MET A 334 -18.71 -1.95 12.46
C MET A 334 -17.66 -1.05 11.79
N TYR A 335 -16.39 -1.41 11.98
CA TYR A 335 -15.26 -0.91 11.20
C TYR A 335 -14.45 -2.12 10.76
N THR A 336 -14.41 -2.41 9.45
CA THR A 336 -13.66 -3.55 8.92
C THR A 336 -12.88 -3.16 7.67
N GLN A 337 -11.81 -3.91 7.40
CA GLN A 337 -11.17 -3.87 6.09
C GLN A 337 -12.16 -4.37 5.04
N GLY A 338 -12.25 -3.67 3.90
CA GLY A 338 -13.10 -4.08 2.79
C GLY A 338 -12.51 -5.26 2.03
N SER A 339 -11.18 -5.38 1.98
CA SER A 339 -10.43 -6.46 1.29
C SER A 339 -10.88 -6.76 -0.14
N GLY A 340 -11.44 -5.75 -0.83
CA GLY A 340 -12.00 -5.85 -2.17
C GLY A 340 -13.39 -6.49 -2.27
N ASP A 341 -14.07 -6.75 -1.15
CA ASP A 341 -15.45 -7.27 -1.11
C ASP A 341 -16.35 -6.45 -0.16
N PRO A 342 -16.70 -5.20 -0.54
CA PRO A 342 -17.58 -4.37 0.27
C PRO A 342 -19.00 -4.95 0.37
N VAL A 343 -19.46 -5.67 -0.65
CA VAL A 343 -20.78 -6.31 -0.69
C VAL A 343 -20.87 -7.42 0.36
N GLY A 344 -19.89 -8.34 0.41
CA GLY A 344 -19.85 -9.40 1.40
C GLY A 344 -19.77 -8.87 2.84
N CYS A 345 -19.00 -7.80 3.07
CA CYS A 345 -18.90 -7.15 4.38
C CYS A 345 -20.25 -6.65 4.88
N ILE A 346 -20.98 -5.89 4.06
CA ILE A 346 -22.30 -5.35 4.43
C ILE A 346 -23.35 -6.45 4.55
N ARG A 347 -23.31 -7.47 3.68
CA ARG A 347 -24.22 -8.62 3.80
C ARG A 347 -24.07 -9.32 5.15
N LYS A 348 -22.82 -9.60 5.56
CA LYS A 348 -22.54 -10.25 6.84
C LYS A 348 -23.04 -9.39 8.01
N TYR A 349 -22.79 -8.09 7.97
CA TYR A 349 -23.23 -7.15 8.99
C TYR A 349 -24.76 -7.11 9.13
N LEU A 350 -25.49 -7.01 8.01
CA LEU A 350 -26.96 -6.98 8.04
C LEU A 350 -27.57 -8.31 8.50
N LEU A 351 -27.00 -9.45 8.09
CA LEU A 351 -27.43 -10.76 8.59
C LEU A 351 -27.24 -10.87 10.10
N GLU A 352 -26.07 -10.47 10.61
CA GLU A 352 -25.78 -10.50 12.04
C GLU A 352 -26.74 -9.60 12.84
N LEU A 353 -27.05 -8.41 12.31
CA LEU A 353 -28.02 -7.49 12.88
C LEU A 353 -29.41 -8.15 12.98
N TYR A 354 -29.93 -8.71 11.89
CA TYR A 354 -31.27 -9.31 11.88
C TYR A 354 -31.35 -10.61 12.68
N ASP A 355 -30.29 -11.42 12.72
CA ASP A 355 -30.27 -12.65 13.51
C ASP A 355 -30.24 -12.34 15.02
N LYS A 356 -29.51 -11.30 15.45
CA LYS A 356 -29.45 -10.86 16.86
C LYS A 356 -30.69 -10.07 17.29
N TRP A 357 -31.26 -9.26 16.39
CA TRP A 357 -32.43 -8.42 16.67
C TRP A 357 -33.47 -8.53 15.53
N PRO A 358 -34.27 -9.62 15.50
CA PRO A 358 -35.25 -9.85 14.44
C PRO A 358 -36.31 -8.75 14.33
N ASP A 359 -36.63 -8.10 15.45
CA ASP A 359 -37.65 -7.05 15.54
C ASP A 359 -37.09 -5.63 15.31
N VAL A 360 -35.83 -5.50 14.88
CA VAL A 360 -35.23 -4.18 14.62
C VAL A 360 -35.98 -3.45 13.51
N ARG A 361 -36.45 -2.23 13.79
CA ARG A 361 -37.15 -1.41 12.82
C ARG A 361 -36.19 -0.41 12.18
N ILE A 362 -35.88 -0.62 10.90
CA ILE A 362 -35.08 0.33 10.11
C ILE A 362 -36.01 1.33 9.41
N GLY A 363 -35.93 2.59 9.81
CA GLY A 363 -36.72 3.69 9.26
C GLY A 363 -36.15 4.30 8.00
N GLY A 364 -34.87 4.07 7.72
CA GLY A 364 -34.18 4.52 6.53
C GLY A 364 -32.70 4.14 6.56
N SER A 365 -32.08 4.14 5.38
CA SER A 365 -30.68 3.80 5.19
C SER A 365 -30.03 4.75 4.18
N ALA A 366 -28.79 5.18 4.45
CA ALA A 366 -28.00 5.92 3.48
C ALA A 366 -26.61 5.29 3.33
N VAL A 367 -26.08 5.40 2.11
CA VAL A 367 -24.76 4.89 1.75
C VAL A 367 -23.89 6.03 1.24
N THR A 368 -22.62 5.99 1.59
CA THR A 368 -21.58 6.89 1.08
C THR A 368 -20.29 6.14 0.75
N GLY A 369 -19.29 6.87 0.25
CA GLY A 369 -17.97 6.36 -0.13
C GLY A 369 -17.93 5.77 -1.54
N TYR A 370 -16.77 5.25 -1.94
CA TYR A 370 -16.51 4.69 -3.27
C TYR A 370 -17.46 3.55 -3.67
N GLY A 371 -17.92 2.76 -2.70
CA GLY A 371 -18.86 1.66 -2.89
C GLY A 371 -20.34 2.07 -2.85
N GLU A 372 -20.67 3.36 -2.82
CA GLU A 372 -22.05 3.84 -2.68
C GLU A 372 -23.02 3.14 -3.65
N GLN A 373 -22.74 3.23 -4.94
CA GLN A 373 -23.65 2.73 -5.98
C GLN A 373 -23.78 1.20 -5.95
N ILE A 374 -22.69 0.47 -5.71
CA ILE A 374 -22.73 -1.00 -5.69
C ILE A 374 -23.53 -1.49 -4.48
N ILE A 375 -23.35 -0.88 -3.30
CA ILE A 375 -24.08 -1.24 -2.08
C ILE A 375 -25.56 -0.87 -2.18
N GLN A 376 -25.89 0.28 -2.78
CA GLN A 376 -27.29 0.63 -3.07
C GLN A 376 -27.96 -0.41 -3.97
N ASN A 377 -27.29 -0.79 -5.06
CA ASN A 377 -27.82 -1.79 -5.99
C ASN A 377 -27.88 -3.19 -5.40
N ALA A 378 -26.97 -3.54 -4.49
CA ALA A 378 -26.95 -4.84 -3.81
C ALA A 378 -28.07 -4.96 -2.77
N PHE A 379 -28.23 -3.97 -1.89
CA PHE A 379 -29.05 -4.08 -0.68
C PHE A 379 -30.33 -3.25 -0.70
N SER A 380 -30.64 -2.56 -1.80
CA SER A 380 -31.80 -1.65 -1.89
C SER A 380 -31.75 -0.52 -0.87
N ALA A 381 -30.55 -0.05 -0.53
CA ALA A 381 -30.41 1.06 0.41
C ALA A 381 -31.15 2.31 -0.11
N ASP A 382 -31.80 3.04 0.80
CA ASP A 382 -32.84 4.02 0.44
C ASP A 382 -32.29 5.23 -0.31
N MET A 383 -31.07 5.64 0.02
CA MET A 383 -30.47 6.83 -0.57
C MET A 383 -28.95 6.80 -0.58
N GLY A 384 -28.42 7.70 -1.40
CA GLY A 384 -27.00 8.00 -1.52
C GLY A 384 -26.72 9.35 -0.94
N VAL A 385 -25.57 9.51 -0.30
CA VAL A 385 -25.11 10.79 0.20
C VAL A 385 -23.65 10.96 -0.17
N VAL A 386 -23.34 12.14 -0.73
CA VAL A 386 -21.97 12.51 -1.03
C VAL A 386 -21.17 12.49 0.27
N GLU A 387 -20.00 11.85 0.23
CA GLU A 387 -19.17 11.62 1.42
C GLU A 387 -18.82 12.89 2.18
N THR A 388 -18.52 13.98 1.46
CA THR A 388 -18.25 15.28 2.09
C THR A 388 -19.44 15.82 2.89
N ILE A 389 -20.67 15.56 2.44
CA ILE A 389 -21.89 15.93 3.16
C ILE A 389 -22.06 15.01 4.37
N ALA A 390 -21.82 13.71 4.25
CA ALA A 390 -21.89 12.80 5.40
C ALA A 390 -20.91 13.22 6.51
N HIS A 391 -19.62 13.40 6.16
CA HIS A 391 -18.59 13.83 7.12
C HIS A 391 -18.88 15.21 7.74
N PHE A 392 -19.43 16.15 6.97
CA PHE A 392 -19.87 17.46 7.48
C PHE A 392 -21.06 17.34 8.44
N THR A 393 -22.08 16.55 8.09
CA THR A 393 -23.24 16.28 8.95
C THR A 393 -22.80 15.67 10.29
N ALA A 394 -21.85 14.74 10.25
CA ALA A 394 -21.26 14.15 11.44
C ALA A 394 -20.46 15.19 12.27
N ALA A 395 -19.56 15.96 11.66
CA ALA A 395 -18.80 17.01 12.35
C ALA A 395 -19.70 18.01 13.08
N SER A 396 -20.74 18.49 12.39
CA SER A 396 -21.66 19.50 12.89
C SER A 396 -22.42 19.05 14.15
N ARG A 397 -22.53 17.73 14.38
CA ARG A 397 -23.14 17.16 15.59
C ARG A 397 -22.28 17.33 16.84
N PHE A 398 -20.95 17.34 16.67
CA PHE A 398 -19.97 17.52 17.75
C PHE A 398 -19.50 18.97 17.88
N CYS A 399 -19.40 19.69 16.75
CA CYS A 399 -18.97 21.07 16.69
C CYS A 399 -19.87 21.87 15.71
N PRO A 400 -20.95 22.50 16.19
CA PRO A 400 -21.88 23.26 15.33
C PRO A 400 -21.26 24.47 14.62
N ASP A 401 -20.18 25.01 15.18
CA ASP A 401 -19.44 26.17 14.65
C ASP A 401 -18.10 25.77 14.03
N VAL A 402 -18.01 24.53 13.52
CA VAL A 402 -16.82 24.02 12.84
C VAL A 402 -16.39 24.94 11.68
N ASP A 403 -15.12 25.30 11.65
CA ASP A 403 -14.50 26.14 10.60
C ASP A 403 -13.82 25.26 9.54
N PHE A 404 -13.24 24.14 9.98
CA PHE A 404 -12.48 23.25 9.12
C PHE A 404 -12.60 21.79 9.56
N ILE A 405 -12.72 20.91 8.58
CA ILE A 405 -12.76 19.48 8.78
C ILE A 405 -11.63 18.86 7.96
N ILE A 406 -10.91 17.92 8.56
CA ILE A 406 -9.92 17.11 7.87
C ILE A 406 -10.19 15.63 8.16
N ASP A 407 -10.46 14.88 7.12
CA ASP A 407 -10.56 13.43 7.11
C ASP A 407 -9.29 12.83 6.49
N ILE A 408 -8.50 12.11 7.27
CA ILE A 408 -7.38 11.33 6.75
C ILE A 408 -7.79 9.85 6.77
N GLY A 409 -8.27 9.39 5.62
CA GLY A 409 -8.63 8.02 5.37
C GLY A 409 -7.43 7.10 5.16
N GLY A 410 -7.71 5.87 4.72
CA GLY A 410 -6.68 4.90 4.37
C GLY A 410 -5.88 5.35 3.15
N GLN A 411 -6.54 5.84 2.11
CA GLN A 411 -5.90 6.16 0.83
C GLN A 411 -6.09 7.59 0.36
N ASP A 412 -7.05 8.30 0.95
CA ASP A 412 -7.39 9.67 0.58
C ASP A 412 -7.31 10.62 1.78
N ILE A 413 -7.17 11.90 1.46
CA ILE A 413 -7.32 13.00 2.42
C ILE A 413 -8.40 13.91 1.88
N LYS A 414 -9.35 14.28 2.74
CA LYS A 414 -10.45 15.19 2.41
C LYS A 414 -10.47 16.32 3.41
N CYS A 415 -10.40 17.55 2.92
CA CYS A 415 -10.41 18.74 3.76
C CYS A 415 -11.51 19.69 3.31
N PHE A 416 -12.26 20.23 4.26
CA PHE A 416 -13.41 21.10 4.00
C PHE A 416 -13.25 22.38 4.80
N HIS A 417 -13.31 23.54 4.15
CA HIS A 417 -13.60 24.79 4.87
C HIS A 417 -15.09 25.00 4.93
N ILE A 418 -15.55 25.39 6.10
CA ILE A 418 -16.95 25.66 6.38
C ILE A 418 -17.10 27.17 6.57
N ARG A 419 -18.09 27.76 5.90
CA ARG A 419 -18.52 29.13 6.15
C ARG A 419 -20.04 29.17 6.18
N ASN A 420 -20.61 29.90 7.13
CA ASN A 420 -22.06 30.03 7.29
C ASN A 420 -22.77 28.65 7.34
N ARG A 421 -22.17 27.68 8.04
CA ARG A 421 -22.68 26.30 8.18
C ARG A 421 -22.89 25.57 6.84
N ALA A 422 -22.10 25.93 5.83
CA ALA A 422 -22.06 25.26 4.55
C ALA A 422 -20.60 25.04 4.10
N ILE A 423 -20.37 24.03 3.28
CA ILE A 423 -19.05 23.75 2.70
C ILE A 423 -18.73 24.85 1.68
N ASP A 424 -17.68 25.63 1.96
CA ASP A 424 -17.19 26.73 1.12
C ASP A 424 -16.15 26.24 0.09
N SER A 425 -15.21 25.41 0.55
CA SER A 425 -14.18 24.85 -0.33
C SER A 425 -13.79 23.44 0.10
N ILE A 426 -13.40 22.64 -0.89
CA ILE A 426 -13.03 21.23 -0.74
C ILE A 426 -11.65 21.02 -1.33
N PHE A 427 -10.77 20.38 -0.57
CA PHE A 427 -9.46 19.92 -1.02
C PHE A 427 -9.44 18.40 -0.91
N LEU A 428 -9.20 17.72 -2.04
CA LEU A 428 -9.14 16.27 -2.12
C LEU A 428 -7.76 15.85 -2.59
N ASN A 429 -7.25 14.80 -1.97
CA ASN A 429 -6.11 14.06 -2.46
C ASN A 429 -6.49 12.58 -2.57
N GLU A 430 -6.86 12.16 -3.77
CA GLU A 430 -7.24 10.77 -4.08
C GLU A 430 -6.07 9.97 -4.66
N ALA A 431 -4.99 10.66 -5.07
CA ALA A 431 -3.93 10.08 -5.88
C ALA A 431 -2.57 10.02 -5.18
N CYS A 432 -2.41 10.50 -3.94
CA CYS A 432 -1.13 10.48 -3.24
C CYS A 432 -1.25 9.83 -1.86
N SER A 433 -0.60 8.67 -1.68
CA SER A 433 -0.66 7.92 -0.41
C SER A 433 0.22 8.50 0.71
N SER A 434 1.15 9.41 0.42
CA SER A 434 2.18 9.83 1.40
C SER A 434 1.63 10.63 2.59
N GLY A 435 0.35 10.99 2.57
CA GLY A 435 -0.35 11.65 3.67
C GLY A 435 -1.51 10.82 4.25
N CYS A 436 -1.62 9.53 3.96
CA CYS A 436 -2.80 8.71 4.30
C CYS A 436 -2.45 7.56 5.25
N GLY A 437 -3.43 6.95 5.91
CA GLY A 437 -3.20 5.87 6.87
C GLY A 437 -2.55 4.61 6.28
N SER A 438 -2.83 4.29 5.01
CA SER A 438 -2.20 3.15 4.30
C SER A 438 -0.70 3.30 4.18
N PHE A 439 -0.16 4.52 4.19
CA PHE A 439 1.27 4.73 4.20
C PHE A 439 1.90 4.22 5.49
N LEU A 440 1.33 4.54 6.66
CA LEU A 440 1.82 4.02 7.94
C LEU A 440 1.69 2.48 8.00
N GLN A 441 0.59 1.94 7.48
CA GLN A 441 0.36 0.49 7.41
C GLN A 441 1.40 -0.22 6.54
N THR A 442 1.64 0.27 5.32
CA THR A 442 2.65 -0.30 4.42
C THR A 442 4.05 -0.23 5.04
N PHE A 443 4.42 0.85 5.73
CA PHE A 443 5.71 0.93 6.41
C PHE A 443 5.80 -0.05 7.60
N ALA A 444 4.76 -0.17 8.41
CA ALA A 444 4.71 -1.16 9.48
C ALA A 444 4.89 -2.59 8.92
N ALA A 445 4.17 -2.94 7.85
CA ALA A 445 4.26 -4.24 7.19
C ALA A 445 5.65 -4.50 6.59
N VAL A 446 6.24 -3.53 5.88
CA VAL A 446 7.60 -3.63 5.30
C VAL A 446 8.65 -3.84 6.39
N LEU A 447 8.45 -3.26 7.56
CA LEU A 447 9.33 -3.40 8.71
C LEU A 447 9.02 -4.64 9.58
N GLY A 448 7.94 -5.37 9.27
CA GLY A 448 7.55 -6.59 9.97
C GLY A 448 6.80 -6.37 11.29
N PHE A 449 6.11 -5.24 11.43
CA PHE A 449 5.34 -4.88 12.64
C PHE A 449 3.85 -4.80 12.38
N ASP A 450 3.07 -5.06 13.43
CA ASP A 450 1.65 -4.74 13.43
C ASP A 450 1.44 -3.21 13.40
N PRO A 451 0.52 -2.68 12.58
CA PRO A 451 0.29 -1.22 12.49
C PRO A 451 -0.07 -0.55 13.81
N SER A 452 -0.78 -1.24 14.71
CA SER A 452 -1.16 -0.68 16.02
C SER A 452 0.02 -0.61 16.98
N GLU A 453 0.86 -1.64 17.01
CA GLU A 453 2.11 -1.63 17.78
C GLU A 453 3.07 -0.55 17.24
N PHE A 454 3.18 -0.47 15.91
CA PHE A 454 4.00 0.52 15.24
C PHE A 454 3.59 1.96 15.61
N ALA A 455 2.28 2.24 15.66
CA ALA A 455 1.74 3.53 16.08
C ALA A 455 2.05 3.84 17.55
N GLN A 456 1.89 2.88 18.46
CA GLN A 456 2.16 3.08 19.89
C GLN A 456 3.63 3.39 20.18
N LYS A 457 4.55 2.76 19.44
CA LYS A 457 6.00 3.00 19.56
C LYS A 457 6.42 4.44 19.21
N ALA A 458 5.63 5.17 18.44
CA ALA A 458 5.94 6.55 18.07
C ALA A 458 5.81 7.54 19.24
N LEU A 459 4.94 7.27 20.22
CA LEU A 459 4.50 8.27 21.20
C LEU A 459 5.66 8.81 22.07
N PHE A 460 6.59 7.94 22.45
CA PHE A 460 7.69 8.27 23.36
C PHE A 460 9.05 8.25 22.67
N ALA A 461 9.08 8.49 21.36
CA ALA A 461 10.30 8.63 20.59
C ALA A 461 11.07 9.89 21.02
N ASP A 462 12.36 9.72 21.31
CA ASP A 462 13.24 10.76 21.84
C ASP A 462 13.81 11.67 20.76
N ARG A 463 14.03 11.15 19.55
CA ARG A 463 14.61 11.85 18.41
C ARG A 463 13.93 11.45 17.09
N PRO A 464 12.62 11.76 16.92
CA PRO A 464 11.87 11.40 15.71
C PRO A 464 12.61 11.78 14.42
N VAL A 465 12.70 10.87 13.45
CA VAL A 465 13.44 11.12 12.20
C VAL A 465 12.78 12.25 11.40
N ASP A 466 13.54 13.26 10.98
CA ASP A 466 13.01 14.27 10.07
C ASP A 466 12.98 13.76 8.62
N LEU A 467 11.82 13.25 8.27
CA LEU A 467 11.51 12.72 6.95
C LEU A 467 10.96 13.82 6.00
N GLY A 468 10.66 15.01 6.52
CA GLY A 468 10.08 16.13 5.77
C GLY A 468 8.73 15.82 5.10
N SER A 469 8.35 16.66 4.12
CA SER A 469 7.19 16.43 3.24
C SER A 469 7.65 15.85 1.89
N ARG A 470 7.71 14.51 1.80
CA ARG A 470 8.17 13.80 0.59
C ARG A 470 7.13 12.79 0.12
N CYS A 471 7.20 12.44 -1.17
CA CYS A 471 6.43 11.32 -1.73
C CYS A 471 6.86 10.00 -1.08
N THR A 472 5.93 9.06 -0.94
CA THR A 472 6.14 7.71 -0.37
C THR A 472 7.38 7.01 -0.92
N VAL A 473 7.64 7.17 -2.22
CA VAL A 473 8.79 6.58 -2.90
C VAL A 473 10.12 7.08 -2.30
N PHE A 474 10.30 8.39 -2.20
CA PHE A 474 11.50 8.97 -1.58
C PHE A 474 11.54 8.74 -0.07
N MET A 475 10.37 8.53 0.54
CA MET A 475 10.30 8.19 1.95
C MET A 475 10.90 6.82 2.24
N ASN A 476 10.64 5.81 1.40
CA ASN A 476 11.25 4.49 1.56
C ASN A 476 12.77 4.59 1.60
N SER A 477 13.36 5.36 0.68
CA SER A 477 14.80 5.60 0.67
C SER A 477 15.28 6.35 1.91
N SER A 478 14.52 7.35 2.38
CA SER A 478 14.86 8.16 3.55
C SER A 478 14.78 7.35 4.85
N VAL A 479 13.75 6.50 5.00
CA VAL A 479 13.60 5.57 6.13
C VAL A 479 14.73 4.54 6.12
N LYS A 480 15.03 3.93 4.98
CA LYS A 480 16.15 2.98 4.87
C LYS A 480 17.49 3.65 5.17
N GLN A 481 17.67 4.91 4.78
CA GLN A 481 18.87 5.66 5.11
C GLN A 481 18.93 5.92 6.62
N ALA A 482 17.85 6.40 7.24
CA ALA A 482 17.78 6.59 8.69
C ALA A 482 18.05 5.28 9.46
N GLN A 483 17.59 4.14 8.95
CA GLN A 483 17.93 2.82 9.51
C GLN A 483 19.43 2.50 9.39
N LYS A 484 20.06 2.80 8.25
CA LYS A 484 21.51 2.66 8.08
C LYS A 484 22.28 3.58 9.03
N ASP A 485 21.72 4.76 9.30
CA ASP A 485 22.28 5.76 10.24
C ASP A 485 21.94 5.44 11.71
N GLY A 486 21.33 4.27 11.99
CA GLY A 486 21.09 3.78 13.35
C GLY A 486 19.80 4.30 14.03
N ALA A 487 18.87 4.90 13.29
CA ALA A 487 17.59 5.33 13.84
C ALA A 487 16.78 4.15 14.39
N SER A 488 16.32 4.27 15.63
CA SER A 488 15.43 3.28 16.24
C SER A 488 14.06 3.26 15.55
N LEU A 489 13.34 2.16 15.74
CA LEU A 489 12.00 1.99 15.19
C LEU A 489 11.02 3.04 15.72
N GLU A 490 11.12 3.36 17.01
CA GLU A 490 10.34 4.39 17.68
C GLU A 490 10.50 5.75 16.98
N ASN A 491 11.76 6.11 16.69
CA ASN A 491 12.11 7.37 16.02
C ASN A 491 11.66 7.41 14.55
N ILE A 492 11.75 6.28 13.85
CA ILE A 492 11.25 6.17 12.48
C ILE A 492 9.72 6.28 12.45
N SER A 493 9.03 5.59 13.36
CA SER A 493 7.56 5.61 13.44
C SER A 493 7.03 7.02 13.74
N ALA A 494 7.63 7.71 14.71
CA ALA A 494 7.30 9.10 15.01
C ALA A 494 7.58 10.03 13.83
N GLY A 495 8.73 9.86 13.16
CA GLY A 495 9.07 10.62 11.95
C GLY A 495 8.06 10.42 10.82
N LEU A 496 7.55 9.20 10.63
CA LEU A 496 6.52 8.89 9.64
C LEU A 496 5.17 9.53 9.99
N ALA A 497 4.77 9.52 11.27
CA ALA A 497 3.55 10.19 11.73
C ALA A 497 3.61 11.71 11.46
N VAL A 498 4.74 12.34 11.78
CA VAL A 498 4.99 13.76 11.45
C VAL A 498 4.95 13.98 9.94
N SER A 499 5.55 13.09 9.15
CA SER A 499 5.56 13.24 7.69
C SER A 499 4.17 13.14 7.07
N VAL A 500 3.29 12.28 7.58
CA VAL A 500 1.89 12.18 7.15
C VAL A 500 1.19 13.53 7.30
N VAL A 501 1.34 14.16 8.47
CA VAL A 501 0.78 15.49 8.76
C VAL A 501 1.38 16.58 7.86
N LYS A 502 2.71 16.63 7.75
CA LYS A 502 3.39 17.59 6.86
C LYS A 502 2.93 17.46 5.41
N ASN A 503 2.71 16.23 4.93
CA ASN A 503 2.18 16.00 3.59
C ASN A 503 0.72 16.46 3.45
N ALA A 504 -0.13 16.19 4.45
CA ALA A 504 -1.52 16.68 4.45
C ALA A 504 -1.56 18.22 4.41
N LEU A 505 -0.83 18.89 5.30
CA LEU A 505 -0.83 20.35 5.41
C LEU A 505 -0.19 21.04 4.20
N TYR A 506 1.03 20.64 3.83
CA TYR A 506 1.82 21.41 2.86
C TYR A 506 1.62 20.97 1.40
N LYS A 507 1.16 19.73 1.14
CA LYS A 507 0.97 19.22 -0.23
C LYS A 507 -0.50 19.18 -0.65
N VAL A 508 -1.39 18.77 0.25
CA VAL A 508 -2.82 18.66 -0.06
C VAL A 508 -3.52 19.99 0.19
N ILE A 509 -3.50 20.47 1.43
CA ILE A 509 -4.16 21.73 1.80
C ILE A 509 -3.39 22.94 1.25
N ARG A 510 -2.07 22.80 1.05
CA ARG A 510 -1.16 23.89 0.71
C ARG A 510 -1.27 25.03 1.72
N CYS A 511 -1.43 24.66 2.98
CA CYS A 511 -1.56 25.57 4.11
C CYS A 511 -0.19 26.21 4.38
N ALA A 512 -0.01 27.44 3.94
CA ALA A 512 1.19 28.23 4.25
C ALA A 512 1.12 28.88 5.64
N ASP A 513 -0.08 29.02 6.19
CA ASP A 513 -0.35 29.64 7.48
C ASP A 513 -1.51 28.90 8.19
N PRO A 514 -1.24 28.20 9.31
CA PRO A 514 -2.25 27.46 10.07
C PRO A 514 -3.43 28.31 10.55
N SER A 515 -3.28 29.64 10.65
CA SER A 515 -4.38 30.53 11.03
C SER A 515 -5.58 30.40 10.09
N ARG A 516 -5.33 30.07 8.81
CA ARG A 516 -6.35 29.90 7.77
C ARG A 516 -7.28 28.71 7.99
N LEU A 517 -6.88 27.74 8.81
CA LEU A 517 -7.72 26.59 9.16
C LEU A 517 -8.88 26.96 10.08
N GLY A 518 -8.96 28.20 10.57
CA GLY A 518 -9.98 28.61 11.54
C GLY A 518 -9.71 28.05 12.94
N GLU A 519 -10.58 28.37 13.90
CA GLU A 519 -10.37 28.03 15.31
C GLU A 519 -10.96 26.67 15.66
N HIS A 520 -12.10 26.32 15.07
CA HIS A 520 -12.80 25.08 15.32
C HIS A 520 -12.46 24.04 14.26
N ILE A 521 -11.44 23.23 14.53
CA ILE A 521 -10.97 22.18 13.63
C ILE A 521 -11.46 20.81 14.12
N VAL A 522 -12.17 20.08 13.27
CA VAL A 522 -12.59 18.69 13.54
C VAL A 522 -11.76 17.73 12.69
N VAL A 523 -11.04 16.83 13.34
CA VAL A 523 -10.25 15.78 12.67
C VAL A 523 -11.01 14.44 12.66
N GLN A 524 -10.98 13.75 11.52
CA GLN A 524 -11.78 12.56 11.24
C GLN A 524 -10.99 11.52 10.45
N GLY A 525 -11.50 10.30 10.38
CA GLY A 525 -10.87 9.21 9.64
C GLY A 525 -10.03 8.30 10.53
N GLY A 526 -9.82 7.07 10.07
CA GLY A 526 -9.13 6.03 10.84
C GLY A 526 -7.67 6.39 11.17
N THR A 527 -7.04 7.29 10.42
CA THR A 527 -5.64 7.68 10.68
C THR A 527 -5.49 8.53 11.94
N PHE A 528 -6.50 9.33 12.30
CA PHE A 528 -6.47 10.12 13.54
C PHE A 528 -6.82 9.31 14.80
N LEU A 529 -7.11 8.00 14.68
CA LEU A 529 -7.06 7.07 15.82
C LEU A 529 -5.62 6.86 16.31
N ASN A 530 -4.62 7.20 15.50
CA ASN A 530 -3.23 7.21 15.90
C ASN A 530 -2.89 8.53 16.61
N ASP A 531 -2.69 8.48 17.92
CA ASP A 531 -2.36 9.64 18.74
C ASP A 531 -1.05 10.32 18.31
N ALA A 532 -0.10 9.60 17.72
CA ALA A 532 1.12 10.21 17.18
C ALA A 532 0.83 11.13 15.99
N VAL A 533 -0.10 10.74 15.11
CA VAL A 533 -0.54 11.57 13.98
C VAL A 533 -1.35 12.76 14.48
N LEU A 534 -2.27 12.53 15.42
CA LEU A 534 -3.06 13.59 16.03
C LEU A 534 -2.19 14.64 16.70
N ARG A 535 -1.23 14.19 17.51
CA ARG A 535 -0.28 15.08 18.19
C ARG A 535 0.62 15.83 17.22
N ALA A 536 1.14 15.15 16.19
CA ALA A 536 1.91 15.80 15.15
C ALA A 536 1.10 16.90 14.44
N PHE A 537 -0.21 16.69 14.24
CA PHE A 537 -1.09 17.70 13.66
C PHE A 537 -1.20 18.95 14.54
N GLU A 538 -1.40 18.77 15.85
CA GLU A 538 -1.44 19.90 16.79
C GLU A 538 -0.10 20.64 16.89
N GLN A 539 1.03 19.92 16.86
CA GLN A 539 2.36 20.52 16.88
C GLN A 539 2.65 21.33 15.62
N GLU A 540 2.35 20.78 14.43
CA GLU A 540 2.60 21.46 13.14
C GLU A 540 1.67 22.65 12.90
N THR A 541 0.44 22.60 13.42
CA THR A 541 -0.52 23.71 13.27
C THR A 541 -0.46 24.72 14.41
N GLY A 542 0.08 24.34 15.57
CA GLY A 542 0.01 25.12 16.81
C GLY A 542 -1.41 25.26 17.37
N LYS A 543 -2.38 24.46 16.89
CA LYS A 543 -3.79 24.53 17.28
C LYS A 543 -4.23 23.25 17.96
N GLN A 544 -5.15 23.41 18.92
CA GLN A 544 -5.87 22.28 19.49
C GLN A 544 -7.02 21.89 18.58
N VAL A 545 -7.23 20.59 18.38
CA VAL A 545 -8.28 20.08 17.48
C VAL A 545 -9.29 19.21 18.22
N LEU A 546 -10.49 19.09 17.68
CA LEU A 546 -11.52 18.18 18.19
C LEU A 546 -11.45 16.86 17.44
N ARG A 547 -11.23 15.75 18.16
CA ARG A 547 -11.30 14.39 17.62
C ARG A 547 -12.38 13.59 18.36
N PRO A 548 -13.53 13.31 17.73
CA PRO A 548 -14.50 12.39 18.32
C PRO A 548 -13.92 10.97 18.46
N SER A 549 -14.32 10.23 19.49
CA SER A 549 -13.96 8.81 19.70
C SER A 549 -14.39 7.91 18.54
N VAL A 550 -15.38 8.37 17.76
CA VAL A 550 -15.87 7.73 16.54
C VAL A 550 -15.28 8.34 15.26
N SER A 551 -14.11 8.98 15.33
CA SER A 551 -13.44 9.62 14.18
C SER A 551 -13.34 8.70 12.96
N GLY A 552 -13.09 7.40 13.15
CA GLY A 552 -13.05 6.40 12.08
C GLY A 552 -14.41 6.02 11.46
N LEU A 553 -15.52 6.40 12.09
CA LEU A 553 -16.90 6.06 11.70
C LEU A 553 -17.70 7.27 11.16
N MET A 554 -17.07 8.45 11.04
CA MET A 554 -17.78 9.70 10.77
C MET A 554 -18.58 9.69 9.46
N GLY A 555 -18.09 9.04 8.40
CA GLY A 555 -18.83 8.88 7.15
C GLY A 555 -20.13 8.06 7.33
N ALA A 556 -20.04 6.89 7.99
CA ALA A 556 -21.21 6.07 8.29
C ALA A 556 -22.16 6.78 9.27
N TYR A 557 -21.62 7.46 10.30
CA TYR A 557 -22.43 8.22 11.25
C TYR A 557 -23.21 9.34 10.56
N GLY A 558 -22.53 10.12 9.73
CA GLY A 558 -23.13 11.17 8.92
C GLY A 558 -24.21 10.66 7.97
N ALA A 559 -23.98 9.51 7.33
CA ALA A 559 -24.98 8.87 6.49
C ALA A 559 -26.22 8.43 7.30
N ALA A 560 -26.03 7.87 8.50
CA ALA A 560 -27.14 7.51 9.38
C ALA A 560 -27.97 8.73 9.81
N LEU A 561 -27.31 9.82 10.21
CA LEU A 561 -27.96 11.09 10.56
C LEU A 561 -28.71 11.69 9.35
N TYR A 562 -28.13 11.59 8.15
CA TYR A 562 -28.76 12.05 6.92
C TYR A 562 -30.04 11.26 6.58
N ALA A 563 -30.01 9.93 6.74
CA ALA A 563 -31.20 9.08 6.59
C ALA A 563 -32.26 9.42 7.65
N MET A 564 -31.83 9.72 8.88
CA MET A 564 -32.68 10.14 9.99
C MET A 564 -33.36 11.49 9.75
N GLU A 565 -32.70 12.43 9.08
CA GLU A 565 -33.27 13.74 8.75
C GLU A 565 -34.30 13.63 7.61
N ARG A 566 -33.99 12.83 6.58
CA ARG A 566 -34.88 12.67 5.41
C ARG A 566 -36.10 11.78 5.66
N ARG A 567 -36.01 10.83 6.60
CA ARG A 567 -37.08 9.92 7.04
C ARG A 567 -37.95 9.40 5.87
N PRO A 568 -37.44 8.47 5.04
CA PRO A 568 -38.27 7.89 3.98
C PRO A 568 -39.52 7.25 4.60
N ALA A 569 -40.65 7.32 3.88
CA ALA A 569 -41.94 6.84 4.39
C ALA A 569 -41.92 5.34 4.75
N LYS A 570 -41.13 4.54 4.01
CA LYS A 570 -40.83 3.14 4.28
C LYS A 570 -39.44 2.83 3.74
N SER A 571 -38.62 2.11 4.50
CA SER A 571 -37.32 1.66 4.01
C SER A 571 -37.49 0.56 2.95
N SER A 572 -36.76 0.68 1.84
CA SER A 572 -36.61 -0.32 0.79
C SER A 572 -35.46 -1.29 1.06
N LEU A 573 -34.71 -1.11 2.15
CA LEU A 573 -33.58 -1.96 2.50
C LEU A 573 -34.01 -3.44 2.54
N CYS A 574 -33.20 -4.31 1.93
CA CYS A 574 -33.47 -5.73 1.86
C CYS A 574 -33.67 -6.37 3.25
N GLY A 575 -34.65 -7.29 3.30
CA GLY A 575 -34.97 -8.05 4.51
C GLY A 575 -34.08 -9.28 4.72
N PRO A 576 -34.22 -9.96 5.86
CA PRO A 576 -33.41 -11.13 6.20
C PRO A 576 -33.52 -12.29 5.20
N GLU A 577 -34.72 -12.56 4.68
CA GLU A 577 -34.94 -13.63 3.68
C GLU A 577 -34.25 -13.32 2.34
N GLU A 578 -34.26 -12.06 1.89
CA GLU A 578 -33.56 -11.64 0.67
C GLU A 578 -32.03 -11.73 0.84
N LEU A 579 -31.53 -11.40 2.03
CA LEU A 579 -30.09 -11.50 2.36
C LEU A 579 -29.60 -12.95 2.45
N ARG A 580 -30.45 -13.87 2.96
CA ARG A 580 -30.16 -15.31 3.02
C ARG A 580 -30.08 -15.90 1.61
N ASN A 581 -30.98 -15.49 0.72
CA ASN A 581 -31.03 -15.90 -0.70
C ASN A 581 -30.27 -14.94 -1.63
N PHE A 582 -29.27 -14.22 -1.11
CA PHE A 582 -28.51 -13.24 -1.88
C PHE A 582 -27.59 -13.92 -2.89
N GLU A 583 -27.74 -13.57 -4.17
CA GLU A 583 -26.86 -13.97 -5.25
C GLU A 583 -26.17 -12.73 -5.84
N HIS A 584 -24.85 -12.85 -6.06
CA HIS A 584 -24.06 -11.86 -6.78
C HIS A 584 -23.24 -12.58 -7.86
N LYS A 585 -23.53 -12.26 -9.12
CA LYS A 585 -22.84 -12.83 -10.28
C LYS A 585 -22.08 -11.72 -11.00
N THR A 586 -20.82 -11.97 -11.29
CA THR A 586 -19.94 -11.05 -12.02
C THR A 586 -19.63 -11.62 -13.40
N ARG A 587 -19.66 -10.76 -14.43
CA ARG A 587 -19.26 -11.15 -15.79
C ARG A 587 -18.39 -10.07 -16.44
N ALA A 588 -17.23 -10.48 -16.95
CA ALA A 588 -16.36 -9.61 -17.74
C ALA A 588 -16.92 -9.39 -19.15
N VAL A 589 -16.92 -8.14 -19.61
CA VAL A 589 -17.41 -7.72 -20.93
C VAL A 589 -16.43 -6.71 -21.54
N THR A 590 -16.29 -6.69 -22.87
CA THR A 590 -15.51 -5.66 -23.57
C THR A 590 -16.46 -4.61 -24.15
N CYS A 591 -16.23 -3.34 -23.83
CA CYS A 591 -17.00 -2.22 -24.37
C CYS A 591 -16.82 -2.11 -25.89
N GLN A 592 -17.90 -1.87 -26.62
CA GLN A 592 -17.88 -1.64 -28.07
C GLN A 592 -18.33 -0.21 -28.46
N GLY A 593 -18.43 0.70 -27.48
CA GLY A 593 -18.95 2.06 -27.71
C GLY A 593 -17.96 3.06 -28.33
N CYS A 594 -16.68 2.71 -28.42
CA CYS A 594 -15.63 3.47 -29.08
C CYS A 594 -14.36 2.60 -29.27
N SER A 595 -13.36 3.14 -29.96
CA SER A 595 -12.07 2.49 -30.23
C SER A 595 -11.22 2.13 -29.00
N ASN A 596 -11.59 2.61 -27.81
CA ASN A 596 -10.86 2.30 -26.57
C ASN A 596 -11.13 0.88 -26.04
N HIS A 597 -12.22 0.25 -26.46
CA HIS A 597 -12.59 -1.12 -26.09
C HIS A 597 -12.36 -1.49 -24.60
N CYS A 598 -12.77 -0.60 -23.68
CA CYS A 598 -12.53 -0.76 -22.24
C CYS A 598 -13.01 -2.12 -21.70
N GLY A 599 -12.26 -2.72 -20.77
CA GLY A 599 -12.72 -3.86 -19.98
C GLY A 599 -13.76 -3.42 -18.95
N LEU A 600 -14.90 -4.09 -18.92
CA LEU A 600 -16.02 -3.83 -18.02
C LEU A 600 -16.32 -5.08 -17.21
N THR A 601 -16.84 -4.92 -15.99
CA THR A 601 -17.46 -5.99 -15.23
C THR A 601 -18.93 -5.67 -14.97
N VAL A 602 -19.82 -6.60 -15.30
CA VAL A 602 -21.25 -6.50 -15.02
C VAL A 602 -21.56 -7.31 -13.77
N ASN A 603 -21.94 -6.62 -12.70
CA ASN A 603 -22.43 -7.20 -11.47
C ASN A 603 -23.96 -7.37 -11.56
N THR A 604 -24.47 -8.56 -11.27
CA THR A 604 -25.91 -8.86 -11.23
C THR A 604 -26.28 -9.34 -9.83
N PHE A 605 -27.28 -8.71 -9.22
CA PHE A 605 -27.75 -8.98 -7.86
C PHE A 605 -29.12 -9.66 -7.85
N SER A 606 -29.51 -10.21 -6.68
CA SER A 606 -30.87 -10.69 -6.43
C SER A 606 -31.93 -9.64 -6.82
N GLY A 607 -32.95 -10.09 -7.55
CA GLY A 607 -33.98 -9.23 -8.15
C GLY A 607 -33.62 -8.66 -9.53
N GLY A 608 -32.49 -9.06 -10.13
CA GLY A 608 -32.13 -8.73 -11.51
C GLY A 608 -31.48 -7.35 -11.70
N ARG A 609 -31.21 -6.62 -10.61
CA ARG A 609 -30.49 -5.35 -10.63
C ARG A 609 -29.06 -5.55 -11.11
N ARG A 610 -28.55 -4.57 -11.86
CA ARG A 610 -27.23 -4.63 -12.47
C ARG A 610 -26.41 -3.39 -12.14
N PHE A 611 -25.11 -3.58 -11.93
CA PHE A 611 -24.13 -2.51 -11.75
C PHE A 611 -22.92 -2.77 -12.65
N ILE A 612 -22.53 -1.77 -13.45
CA ILE A 612 -21.41 -1.88 -14.39
C ILE A 612 -20.19 -1.19 -13.79
N ALA A 613 -19.09 -1.93 -13.74
CA ALA A 613 -17.79 -1.53 -13.21
C ALA A 613 -16.75 -1.38 -14.32
N GLY A 614 -15.70 -0.59 -14.07
CA GLY A 614 -14.57 -0.40 -15.00
C GLY A 614 -14.87 0.49 -16.21
N ASN A 615 -16.04 1.13 -16.27
CA ASN A 615 -16.39 2.07 -17.34
C ASN A 615 -15.60 3.38 -17.20
N ARG A 616 -15.02 3.84 -18.31
CA ARG A 616 -14.31 5.14 -18.39
C ARG A 616 -15.15 6.29 -18.94
N CYS A 617 -16.39 6.00 -19.33
CA CYS A 617 -17.36 6.97 -19.82
C CYS A 617 -18.78 6.45 -19.53
N GLU A 618 -19.78 7.28 -19.83
CA GLU A 618 -21.19 6.96 -19.55
C GLU A 618 -21.85 6.06 -20.62
N LYS A 619 -21.24 5.93 -21.82
CA LYS A 619 -21.80 5.16 -22.94
C LYS A 619 -22.22 3.72 -22.56
N PRO A 620 -21.42 2.94 -21.80
CA PRO A 620 -21.80 1.58 -21.42
C PRO A 620 -23.03 1.53 -20.48
N LEU A 621 -23.26 2.58 -19.69
CA LEU A 621 -24.41 2.66 -18.78
C LEU A 621 -25.73 2.78 -19.55
N GLN A 622 -25.70 3.47 -20.70
CA GLN A 622 -26.85 3.66 -21.60
C GLN A 622 -27.16 2.41 -22.44
N LEU A 623 -26.15 1.55 -22.67
CA LEU A 623 -26.27 0.31 -23.45
C LEU A 623 -26.65 -0.91 -22.58
N SER A 624 -26.96 -0.73 -21.30
CA SER A 624 -27.12 -1.80 -20.29
C SER A 624 -28.12 -2.90 -20.64
N SER A 625 -29.09 -2.64 -21.52
CA SER A 625 -30.04 -3.63 -22.04
C SER A 625 -29.49 -4.50 -23.20
N SER A 626 -28.45 -4.02 -23.89
CA SER A 626 -27.84 -4.63 -25.09
C SER A 626 -26.51 -5.34 -24.84
N LEU A 627 -25.87 -5.11 -23.68
CA LEU A 627 -24.66 -5.81 -23.25
C LEU A 627 -25.03 -7.24 -22.79
N LYS A 628 -25.19 -8.13 -23.78
CA LYS A 628 -25.49 -9.56 -23.59
C LYS A 628 -24.26 -10.42 -23.38
#